data_AF-A0A4W5PYC0-F1
#
_entry.id   AF-A0A4W5PYC0-F1
#
_cell.length_a   1.000
_cell.length_b   1.000
_cell.length_c   1.000
_cell.angle_alpha   90.00
_cell.angle_beta   90.00
_cell.angle_gamma   90.00
#
_symmetry.space_group_name_H-M   'P 1'
#
loop_
_entity.id
_entity.type
_entity.pdbx_description
1 polymer ?
#
loop_
_entity_poly.entity_id
_entity_poly.type
_entity_poly.pdbx_seq_one_letter_code
_entity_poly.pdbx_strand_id
1 'polypeptide(L)'
;MKVRIDFSFIFREENLIPYAPEMPIRTEWFINYNQTVLRVKGIYTAPSGLESTCLVVAYGLDIYQTRVYPSKQFDVLKDDYDYVLISSVLFALFFATMISKRLAQVKLLNRAWR
;
A
#
# COMPACT_ATOMS: atom_id res chain seq x y z
N MET A 1 -11.22 -46.37 16.76
CA MET A 1 -11.87 -45.21 16.10
C MET A 1 -10.78 -44.16 15.87
N LYS A 2 -10.25 -44.02 14.65
CA LYS A 2 -9.14 -43.09 14.35
C LYS A 2 -9.73 -41.80 13.81
N VAL A 3 -9.77 -40.76 14.64
CA VAL A 3 -10.21 -39.42 14.25
C VAL A 3 -9.22 -38.90 13.22
N ARG A 4 -9.66 -38.76 11.97
CA ARG A 4 -8.88 -38.16 10.89
C ARG A 4 -9.09 -36.65 10.99
N ILE A 5 -8.10 -35.92 11.51
CA ILE A 5 -8.09 -34.46 11.46
C ILE A 5 -7.83 -34.05 10.01
N ASP A 6 -8.80 -33.40 9.40
CA ASP A 6 -8.67 -32.86 8.05
C ASP A 6 -8.02 -31.48 8.12
N PHE A 7 -6.72 -31.41 7.83
CA PHE A 7 -5.95 -30.16 7.85
C PHE A 7 -6.32 -29.18 6.72
N SER A 8 -7.08 -29.63 5.71
CA SER A 8 -7.45 -28.79 4.57
C SER A 8 -8.31 -27.58 4.97
N PHE A 9 -9.12 -27.71 6.02
CA PHE A 9 -9.89 -26.59 6.57
C PHE A 9 -8.99 -25.53 7.20
N ILE A 10 -8.05 -25.95 8.06
CA ILE A 10 -7.11 -25.05 8.76
C ILE A 10 -6.22 -24.31 7.75
N PHE A 11 -5.69 -25.02 6.75
CA PHE A 11 -4.87 -24.39 5.71
C PHE A 11 -5.64 -23.32 4.92
N ARG A 12 -6.94 -23.53 4.70
CA ARG A 12 -7.80 -22.55 4.03
C ARG A 12 -8.14 -21.36 4.92
N GLU A 13 -8.36 -21.57 6.21
CA GLU A 13 -8.58 -20.50 7.18
C GLU A 13 -7.37 -19.57 7.29
N GLU A 14 -6.15 -20.12 7.28
CA GLU A 14 -4.91 -19.35 7.37
C GLU A 14 -4.42 -18.77 6.01
N ASN A 15 -5.17 -18.97 4.92
CA ASN A 15 -4.78 -18.60 3.56
C ASN A 15 -3.38 -19.10 3.16
N LEU A 16 -3.04 -20.33 3.56
CA LEU A 16 -1.75 -20.92 3.24
C LEU A 16 -1.67 -21.29 1.76
N ILE A 17 -0.59 -20.87 1.13
CA ILE A 17 -0.30 -21.20 -0.26
C ILE A 17 0.09 -22.70 -0.30
N PRO A 18 -0.47 -23.51 -1.23
CA PRO A 18 -0.06 -24.90 -1.38
C PRO A 18 1.43 -25.02 -1.64
N TYR A 19 2.00 -26.15 -1.22
CA TYR A 19 3.41 -26.43 -1.44
C TYR A 19 3.75 -26.37 -2.94
N ALA A 20 4.69 -25.49 -3.29
CA ALA A 20 5.25 -25.36 -4.63
C ALA A 20 6.75 -25.70 -4.54
N PRO A 21 7.20 -26.83 -5.12
CA PRO A 21 8.60 -27.25 -5.04
C PRO A 21 9.53 -26.38 -5.89
N GLU A 22 8.99 -25.73 -6.91
CA GLU A 22 9.71 -24.83 -7.79
C GLU A 22 9.51 -23.37 -7.35
N MET A 23 10.61 -22.66 -7.11
CA MET A 23 10.60 -21.22 -6.84
C MET A 23 11.21 -20.50 -8.05
N PRO A 24 10.38 -19.97 -8.97
CA PRO A 24 10.89 -19.25 -10.14
C PRO A 24 11.56 -17.94 -9.70
N ILE A 25 12.75 -17.68 -10.24
CA ILE A 25 13.45 -16.40 -10.03
C ILE A 25 12.82 -15.38 -10.97
N ARG A 26 12.10 -14.43 -10.36
CA ARG A 26 11.42 -13.33 -11.03
C ARG A 26 12.34 -12.12 -11.14
N THR A 27 12.53 -11.61 -12.36
CA THR A 27 13.37 -10.43 -12.60
C THR A 27 12.76 -9.16 -12.02
N GLU A 28 11.44 -9.14 -11.79
CA GLU A 28 10.73 -8.03 -11.16
C GLU A 28 11.12 -7.83 -9.69
N TRP A 29 11.72 -8.83 -9.04
CA TRP A 29 12.15 -8.77 -7.65
C TRP A 29 13.61 -8.32 -7.48
N PHE A 30 14.31 -8.03 -8.59
CA PHE A 30 15.67 -7.53 -8.53
C PHE A 30 15.69 -6.07 -8.10
N ILE A 31 16.26 -5.83 -6.93
CA ILE A 31 16.38 -4.48 -6.35
C ILE A 31 17.40 -3.61 -7.11
N ASN A 32 18.41 -4.23 -7.73
CA ASN A 32 19.59 -3.57 -8.27
C ASN A 32 19.49 -3.33 -9.79
N TYR A 33 18.38 -2.78 -10.27
CA TYR A 33 18.06 -2.58 -11.70
C TYR A 33 19.28 -2.19 -12.56
N ASN A 34 19.78 -3.14 -13.37
CA ASN A 34 20.97 -3.02 -14.23
C ASN A 34 22.27 -2.52 -13.54
N GLN A 35 22.33 -2.56 -12.21
CA GLN A 35 23.46 -2.17 -11.38
C GLN A 35 24.02 -3.43 -10.70
N THR A 36 24.82 -4.19 -11.46
CA THR A 36 25.41 -5.43 -10.96
C THR A 36 26.55 -5.12 -9.99
N VAL A 37 26.44 -5.65 -8.78
CA VAL A 37 27.51 -5.55 -7.77
C VAL A 37 28.41 -6.77 -7.91
N LEU A 38 29.66 -6.54 -8.33
CA LEU A 38 30.61 -7.65 -8.49
C LEU A 38 31.17 -8.08 -7.15
N ARG A 39 31.31 -9.40 -6.96
CA ARG A 39 31.93 -10.04 -5.78
C ARG A 39 31.33 -9.55 -4.45
N VAL A 40 30.01 -9.64 -4.31
CA VAL A 40 29.32 -9.34 -3.04
C VAL A 40 29.92 -10.17 -1.91
N LYS A 41 30.46 -9.50 -0.89
CA LYS A 41 30.99 -10.12 0.34
C LYS A 41 29.92 -10.21 1.42
N GLY A 42 29.01 -9.26 1.45
CA GLY A 42 27.93 -9.21 2.42
C GLY A 42 26.84 -8.22 2.04
N ILE A 43 25.70 -8.39 2.69
CA ILE A 43 24.54 -7.51 2.59
C ILE A 43 24.22 -7.08 4.01
N TYR A 44 24.18 -5.78 4.24
CA TYR A 44 23.78 -5.17 5.50
C TYR A 44 22.38 -4.57 5.34
N THR A 45 21.57 -4.70 6.38
CA THR A 45 20.23 -4.11 6.42
C THR A 45 20.08 -3.31 7.70
N ALA A 46 19.46 -2.13 7.59
CA ALA A 46 19.18 -1.26 8.72
C ALA A 46 17.71 -0.80 8.68
N PRO A 47 17.07 -0.64 9.85
CA PRO A 47 15.76 -0.04 9.92
C PRO A 47 15.84 1.42 9.42
N SER A 48 14.82 1.85 8.70
CA SER A 48 14.64 3.27 8.42
C SER A 48 13.83 3.94 9.53
N GLY A 49 13.66 5.27 9.48
CA GLY A 49 12.71 5.97 10.37
C GLY A 49 11.23 5.67 10.05
N LEU A 50 10.95 5.05 8.91
CA LEU A 50 9.65 4.59 8.46
C LEU A 50 9.53 3.07 8.67
N GLU A 51 8.37 2.60 9.11
CA GLU A 51 8.13 1.18 9.40
C GLU A 51 8.09 0.35 8.12
N SER A 52 7.57 0.93 7.03
CA SER A 52 7.39 0.22 5.76
C SER A 52 8.68 0.06 4.94
N THR A 53 9.81 0.61 5.41
CA THR A 53 11.02 0.73 4.61
C THR A 53 12.28 0.27 5.33
N CYS A 54 13.14 -0.42 4.59
CA CYS A 54 14.44 -0.90 5.06
C CYS A 54 15.56 -0.33 4.19
N LEU A 55 16.66 0.06 4.81
CA LEU A 55 17.88 0.46 4.09
C LEU A 55 18.73 -0.79 3.87
N VAL A 56 19.10 -1.05 2.62
CA VAL A 56 19.91 -2.21 2.23
C VAL A 56 21.20 -1.71 1.61
N VAL A 57 22.33 -2.25 2.07
CA VAL A 57 23.67 -1.97 1.55
C VAL A 57 24.34 -3.29 1.19
N ALA A 58 24.63 -3.49 -0.09
CA ALA A 58 25.46 -4.59 -0.55
C ALA A 58 26.91 -4.08 -0.74
N TYR A 59 27.88 -4.78 -0.16
CA TYR A 59 29.30 -4.41 -0.26
C TYR A 59 30.15 -5.58 -0.77
N GLY A 60 31.12 -5.26 -1.62
CA GLY A 60 31.95 -6.24 -2.32
C GLY A 60 33.17 -5.62 -2.97
N LEU A 61 33.28 -5.77 -4.29
CA LEU A 61 34.17 -4.93 -5.11
C LEU A 61 33.59 -3.51 -5.21
N ASP A 62 32.29 -3.44 -5.42
CA ASP A 62 31.49 -2.21 -5.52
C ASP A 62 30.57 -2.10 -4.29
N ILE A 63 30.06 -0.88 -4.05
CA ILE A 63 29.09 -0.59 -2.99
C ILE A 63 27.78 -0.18 -3.65
N TYR A 64 26.70 -0.84 -3.25
CA TYR A 64 25.35 -0.51 -3.69
C TYR A 64 24.46 -0.27 -2.48
N GLN A 65 23.71 0.84 -2.51
CA GLN A 65 22.78 1.21 -1.45
C GLN A 65 21.42 1.48 -2.07
N THR A 66 20.38 0.93 -1.45
CA THR A 66 18.99 1.17 -1.86
C THR A 66 18.05 1.12 -0.66
N ARG A 67 16.82 1.60 -0.86
CA ARG A 67 15.72 1.45 0.09
C ARG A 67 14.72 0.46 -0.49
N VAL A 68 14.34 -0.54 0.31
CA VAL A 68 13.42 -1.61 -0.08
C VAL A 68 12.11 -1.47 0.68
N TYR A 69 11.00 -1.74 -0.02
CA TYR A 69 9.62 -1.63 0.49
C TYR A 69 8.92 -2.99 0.44
N PRO A 70 9.11 -3.88 1.43
CA PRO A 70 8.58 -5.24 1.38
C PRO A 70 7.05 -5.31 1.31
N SER A 71 6.37 -4.41 2.02
CA SER A 71 4.90 -4.40 2.14
C SER A 71 4.25 -3.26 1.35
N LYS A 72 4.99 -2.64 0.42
CA LYS A 72 4.70 -1.31 -0.14
C LYS A 72 4.74 -0.22 0.95
N GLN A 73 4.90 1.04 0.55
CA GLN A 73 4.89 2.17 1.47
C GLN A 73 3.47 2.42 1.98
N PHE A 74 3.11 1.83 3.12
CA PHE A 74 1.79 1.99 3.74
C PHE A 74 1.73 3.19 4.70
N ASP A 75 2.87 3.63 5.20
CA ASP A 75 3.04 4.75 6.12
C ASP A 75 3.27 6.10 5.39
N VAL A 76 3.36 6.07 4.06
CA VAL A 76 3.49 7.26 3.22
C VAL A 76 2.29 7.35 2.29
N LEU A 77 1.82 8.58 2.05
CA LEU A 77 0.79 8.83 1.05
C LEU A 77 1.30 8.43 -0.34
N LYS A 78 0.45 7.83 -1.16
CA LYS A 78 0.82 7.43 -2.51
C LYS A 78 1.33 8.63 -3.31
N ASP A 79 2.39 8.41 -4.09
CA ASP A 79 2.91 9.43 -5.01
C ASP A 79 1.85 9.83 -6.06
N ASP A 80 1.03 8.87 -6.50
CA ASP A 80 -0.06 9.07 -7.46
C ASP A 80 -1.40 9.50 -6.82
N TYR A 81 -1.37 10.14 -5.65
CA TYR A 81 -2.60 10.57 -4.99
C TYR A 81 -3.27 11.73 -5.73
N ASP A 82 -4.54 11.55 -6.12
CA ASP A 82 -5.30 12.58 -6.84
C ASP A 82 -5.87 13.64 -5.89
N TYR A 83 -5.05 14.65 -5.61
CA TYR A 83 -5.46 15.82 -4.83
C TYR A 83 -6.55 16.65 -5.52
N VAL A 84 -6.64 16.62 -6.86
CA VAL A 84 -7.60 17.43 -7.63
C VAL A 84 -9.00 16.84 -7.48
N LEU A 85 -9.14 15.52 -7.55
CA LEU A 85 -10.41 14.84 -7.34
C LEU A 85 -10.98 15.18 -5.96
N ILE A 86 -10.21 14.98 -4.89
CA ILE A 86 -10.72 15.15 -3.53
C ILE A 86 -11.03 16.61 -3.22
N SER A 87 -10.17 17.54 -3.67
CA SER A 87 -10.44 18.96 -3.52
C SER A 87 -11.69 19.39 -4.29
N SER A 88 -11.88 18.93 -5.52
CA SER A 88 -13.06 19.28 -6.33
C SER A 88 -14.36 18.75 -5.71
N VAL A 89 -14.37 17.52 -5.20
CA VAL A 89 -15.52 16.94 -4.50
C VAL A 89 -15.85 17.72 -3.24
N LEU A 90 -14.84 18.11 -2.44
CA LEU A 90 -15.03 18.96 -1.27
C LEU A 90 -15.70 20.30 -1.62
N PHE A 91 -15.21 20.99 -2.67
CA PHE A 91 -15.82 22.23 -3.13
C PHE A 91 -17.26 22.02 -3.63
N ALA A 92 -17.50 20.98 -4.42
CA ALA A 92 -18.83 20.66 -4.94
C ALA A 92 -19.83 20.42 -3.78
N LEU A 93 -19.46 19.65 -2.77
CA LEU A 93 -20.30 19.44 -1.59
C LEU A 93 -20.50 20.73 -0.78
N PHE A 94 -19.47 21.56 -0.63
CA PHE A 94 -19.58 22.84 0.05
C PHE A 94 -20.59 23.78 -0.62
N PHE A 95 -20.54 23.93 -1.94
CA PHE A 95 -21.52 24.73 -2.67
C PHE A 95 -22.93 24.11 -2.65
N ALA A 96 -23.02 22.78 -2.83
CA ALA A 96 -24.30 22.07 -2.80
C ALA A 96 -25.03 22.24 -1.46
N THR A 97 -24.31 22.18 -0.34
CA THR A 97 -24.87 22.38 1.00
C THR A 97 -25.32 23.84 1.23
N MET A 98 -24.54 24.82 0.78
CA MET A 98 -24.90 26.24 0.84
C MET A 98 -26.19 26.55 0.07
N ILE A 99 -26.29 26.04 -1.17
CA ILE A 99 -27.48 26.20 -2.01
C ILE A 99 -28.68 25.49 -1.37
N SER A 100 -28.50 24.25 -0.91
CA SER A 100 -29.57 23.47 -0.26
C SER A 100 -30.09 24.16 1.00
N LYS A 101 -29.22 24.77 1.81
CA LYS A 101 -29.61 25.57 2.98
C LYS A 101 -30.46 26.76 2.59
N ARG A 102 -30.03 27.53 1.58
CA ARG A 102 -30.78 28.68 1.05
C ARG A 102 -32.16 28.25 0.54
N LEU A 103 -32.22 27.19 -0.27
CA LEU A 103 -33.47 26.65 -0.81
C LEU A 103 -34.40 26.13 0.28
N ALA A 104 -33.87 25.45 1.31
CA ALA A 104 -34.64 24.98 2.44
C ALA A 104 -35.25 26.12 3.25
N GLN A 105 -34.49 27.19 3.51
CA GLN A 105 -34.99 28.39 4.20
C GLN A 105 -36.11 29.07 3.43
N VAL A 106 -35.95 29.23 2.10
CA VAL A 106 -37.00 29.80 1.23
C VAL A 106 -38.24 28.91 1.21
N LYS A 107 -38.08 27.59 1.11
CA LYS A 107 -39.20 26.64 1.12
C LYS A 107 -39.95 26.64 2.45
N LEU A 108 -39.25 26.75 3.57
CA LEU A 108 -39.86 26.87 4.90
C LEU A 108 -40.64 28.18 5.04
N LEU A 109 -40.07 29.30 4.60
CA LEU A 109 -40.75 30.60 4.60
C LEU A 109 -42.03 30.55 3.76
N ASN A 110 -41.96 30.06 2.52
CA ASN A 110 -43.15 29.94 1.66
C ASN A 110 -44.25 29.05 2.23
N ARG A 111 -43.88 28.04 3.04
CA ARG A 111 -44.84 27.19 3.75
C ARG A 111 -45.47 27.88 4.96
N ALA A 112 -44.73 28.74 5.66
CA ALA A 112 -45.22 29.44 6.84
C ALA A 112 -46.15 30.62 6.53
N TRP A 113 -46.04 31.18 5.32
CA TRP A 113 -46.86 32.31 4.84
C TRP A 113 -48.07 31.87 3.99
N ARG A 114 -48.35 30.58 3.99
CA ARG A 114 -49.55 29.97 3.42
C ARG A 114 -50.44 29.49 4.55
#